data_AF-A0A1D1XST8-F1
#
_entry.id   AF-A0A1D1XST8-F1
#
_cell.length_a   1.000
_cell.length_b   1.000
_cell.length_c   1.000
_cell.angle_alpha   90.00
_cell.angle_beta   90.00
_cell.angle_gamma   90.00
#
_symmetry.space_group_name_H-M   'P 1'
#
loop_
_entity.id
_entity.type
_entity.pdbx_description
1 polymer ?
#
loop_
_entity_poly.entity_id
_entity_poly.type
_entity_poly.pdbx_seq_one_letter_code
_entity_poly.pdbx_strand_id
1 'polypeptide(L)'
;PGETWAAVGGEGGFRLLDIRPEWEWRRARVAGSLHVPLFVEDTDGGALTLVKKSVHFGYIGLWTGQLLTTINARFLAQVEQLVPHKDDKLLVACGEGLRSMIAVSVLHQGGYRNLGWLAGGFNRSGDGDFPDVEGGTKLKYATVGGVSYLFLQLLLLLQVLGKEGR
;
A
#
# COMPACT_ATOMS: atom_id res chain seq x y z
N PRO A 1 -11.07 -4.03 18.79
CA PRO A 1 -10.75 -4.19 17.35
C PRO A 1 -11.60 -3.22 16.51
N GLY A 2 -10.99 -2.48 15.59
CA GLY A 2 -11.72 -1.57 14.70
C GLY A 2 -12.68 -2.28 13.75
N GLU A 3 -13.65 -1.54 13.19
CA GLU A 3 -14.63 -2.06 12.21
C GLU A 3 -13.94 -2.73 11.01
N THR A 4 -12.76 -2.23 10.62
CA THR A 4 -11.93 -2.79 9.53
C THR A 4 -11.42 -4.20 9.85
N TRP A 5 -11.03 -4.48 11.10
CA TRP A 5 -10.63 -5.83 11.50
C TRP A 5 -11.82 -6.78 11.54
N ALA A 6 -13.00 -6.33 11.99
CA ALA A 6 -14.19 -7.17 11.99
C ALA A 6 -14.54 -7.68 10.57
N ALA A 7 -14.21 -6.90 9.53
CA ALA A 7 -14.37 -7.31 8.13
C ALA A 7 -13.30 -8.31 7.65
N VAL A 8 -12.09 -8.30 8.22
CA VAL A 8 -10.93 -9.10 7.73
C VAL A 8 -10.68 -10.36 8.57
N GLY A 9 -10.92 -10.32 9.88
CA GLY A 9 -10.44 -11.32 10.85
C GLY A 9 -11.47 -12.30 11.42
N GLY A 10 -12.71 -12.29 10.93
CA GLY A 10 -13.74 -13.25 11.36
C GLY A 10 -13.75 -14.54 10.52
N GLU A 11 -14.39 -15.61 11.02
CA GLU A 11 -14.72 -16.77 10.16
C GLU A 11 -15.56 -16.31 8.96
N GLY A 12 -15.06 -16.55 7.75
CA GLY A 12 -15.66 -16.05 6.51
C GLY A 12 -15.40 -14.57 6.21
N GLY A 13 -14.40 -13.96 6.85
CA GLY A 13 -13.91 -12.61 6.61
C GLY A 13 -13.19 -12.43 5.28
N PHE A 14 -12.96 -11.17 4.90
CA PHE A 14 -12.21 -10.82 3.70
C PHE A 14 -10.71 -11.06 3.90
N ARG A 15 -10.04 -11.64 2.91
CA ARG A 15 -8.57 -11.64 2.89
C ARG A 15 -8.05 -10.30 2.41
N LEU A 16 -7.11 -9.73 3.16
CA LEU A 16 -6.49 -8.46 2.80
C LEU A 16 -5.48 -8.66 1.68
N LEU A 17 -5.67 -7.95 0.56
CA LEU A 17 -4.74 -7.86 -0.56
C LEU A 17 -4.11 -6.47 -0.57
N ASP A 18 -2.85 -6.38 -0.14
CA ASP A 18 -2.05 -5.18 -0.25
C ASP A 18 -1.49 -5.07 -1.68
N ILE A 19 -1.84 -3.99 -2.36
CA ILE A 19 -1.43 -3.73 -3.74
C ILE A 19 -0.39 -2.62 -3.87
N ARG A 20 0.14 -2.14 -2.73
CA ARG A 20 1.15 -1.09 -2.73
C ARG A 20 2.45 -1.62 -3.35
N PRO A 21 3.27 -0.74 -3.94
CA PRO A 21 4.60 -1.11 -4.37
C PRO A 21 5.45 -1.64 -3.22
N GLU A 22 6.45 -2.45 -3.58
CA GLU A 22 7.27 -3.20 -2.62
C GLU A 22 7.95 -2.31 -1.56
N TRP A 23 8.37 -1.10 -1.92
CA TRP A 23 9.01 -0.18 -0.96
C TRP A 23 8.03 0.38 0.07
N GLU A 24 6.74 0.56 -0.25
CA GLU A 24 5.74 0.97 0.73
C GLU A 24 5.40 -0.21 1.66
N TRP A 25 5.25 -1.41 1.08
CA TRP A 25 4.92 -2.64 1.81
C TRP A 25 6.03 -3.07 2.78
N ARG A 26 7.30 -2.95 2.39
CA ARG A 26 8.45 -3.27 3.26
C ARG A 26 8.56 -2.36 4.48
N ARG A 27 8.01 -1.14 4.41
CA ARG A 27 8.09 -0.17 5.52
C ARG A 27 7.10 -0.50 6.62
N ALA A 28 5.88 -0.86 6.25
CA ALA A 28 4.89 -1.43 7.16
C ALA A 28 3.83 -2.22 6.38
N ARG A 29 3.36 -3.34 6.94
CA ARG A 29 2.33 -4.21 6.36
C ARG A 29 1.54 -4.92 7.45
N VAL A 30 0.35 -5.40 7.10
CA VAL A 30 -0.44 -6.26 7.99
C VAL A 30 0.09 -7.70 7.86
N ALA A 31 0.40 -8.35 8.97
CA ALA A 31 0.84 -9.74 8.98
C ALA A 31 -0.22 -10.65 8.36
N GLY A 32 0.20 -11.64 7.56
CA GLY A 32 -0.70 -12.54 6.85
C GLY A 32 -1.47 -11.93 5.67
N SER A 33 -1.28 -10.64 5.36
CA SER A 33 -1.82 -10.03 4.14
C SER A 33 -1.19 -10.61 2.88
N LEU A 34 -1.98 -10.79 1.83
CA LEU A 34 -1.48 -11.10 0.49
C LEU A 34 -0.85 -9.83 -0.10
N HIS A 35 0.23 -9.98 -0.87
CA HIS A 35 0.89 -8.85 -1.51
C HIS A 35 1.06 -9.09 -3.01
N VAL A 36 0.43 -8.25 -3.82
CA VAL A 36 0.63 -8.20 -5.27
C VAL A 36 0.61 -6.75 -5.71
N PRO A 37 1.76 -6.13 -6.03
CA PRO A 37 1.81 -4.72 -6.37
C PRO A 37 1.09 -4.43 -7.68
N LEU A 38 0.17 -3.45 -7.68
CA LEU A 38 -0.44 -2.95 -8.92
C LEU A 38 0.55 -2.11 -9.74
N PHE A 39 1.40 -1.36 -9.05
CA PHE A 39 2.48 -0.56 -9.64
C PHE A 39 3.82 -1.09 -9.15
N VAL A 40 4.73 -1.29 -10.10
CA VAL A 40 6.10 -1.73 -9.87
C VAL A 40 7.07 -0.68 -10.37
N GLU A 41 8.34 -0.76 -9.96
CA GLU A 41 9.38 0.08 -10.52
C GLU A 41 9.44 -0.11 -12.04
N ASP A 42 9.51 1.00 -12.78
CA ASP A 42 9.82 0.97 -14.20
C ASP A 42 11.31 0.65 -14.35
N THR A 43 11.65 -0.60 -14.69
CA THR A 43 13.04 -1.03 -14.88
C THR A 43 13.52 -0.85 -16.32
N ASP A 44 12.76 -0.19 -17.20
CA ASP A 44 13.21 0.08 -18.56
C ASP A 44 14.50 0.92 -18.57
N GLY A 45 15.43 0.49 -19.41
CA GLY A 45 16.77 1.06 -19.56
C GLY A 45 16.90 1.96 -20.78
N GLY A 46 15.81 2.24 -21.50
CA GLY A 46 15.84 3.10 -22.67
C GLY A 46 16.29 4.53 -22.34
N ALA A 47 16.98 5.19 -23.26
CA ALA A 47 17.52 6.53 -23.06
C ALA A 47 16.43 7.55 -22.61
N LEU A 48 15.24 7.47 -23.20
CA LEU A 48 14.11 8.30 -22.81
C LEU A 48 13.64 8.01 -21.37
N THR A 49 13.59 6.74 -20.97
CA THR A 49 13.22 6.34 -19.61
C THR A 49 14.26 6.78 -18.59
N LEU A 50 15.54 6.71 -18.93
CA LEU A 50 16.61 7.25 -18.06
C LEU A 50 16.44 8.76 -17.84
N VAL A 51 16.13 9.51 -18.90
CA VAL A 51 15.81 10.94 -18.77
C VAL A 51 14.59 11.14 -17.86
N LYS A 52 13.51 10.37 -18.06
CA LYS A 52 12.31 10.42 -17.20
C LYS A 52 12.64 10.10 -15.74
N LYS A 53 13.46 9.08 -15.47
CA LYS A 53 13.89 8.70 -14.12
C LYS A 53 14.66 9.82 -13.46
N SER A 54 15.60 10.45 -14.18
CA SER A 54 16.37 11.59 -13.67
C SER A 54 15.47 12.78 -13.32
N VAL A 55 14.53 13.13 -14.20
CA VAL A 55 13.56 14.22 -13.96
C VAL A 55 12.65 13.88 -12.78
N HIS A 56 12.07 12.67 -12.76
CA HIS A 56 11.21 12.19 -11.67
C HIS A 56 11.95 12.21 -10.33
N PHE A 57 13.18 11.69 -10.29
CA PHE A 57 14.01 11.67 -9.09
C PHE A 57 14.26 13.08 -8.55
N GLY A 58 14.67 14.02 -9.41
CA GLY A 58 14.94 15.40 -9.02
C GLY A 58 13.70 16.19 -8.60
N TYR A 59 12.56 15.95 -9.25
CA TYR A 59 11.33 16.69 -8.98
C TYR A 59 10.56 16.18 -7.75
N ILE A 60 10.41 14.86 -7.63
CA ILE A 60 9.55 14.27 -6.59
C ILE A 60 10.13 13.02 -5.93
N GLY A 61 10.93 12.22 -6.63
CA GLY A 61 11.39 10.92 -6.15
C GLY A 61 12.31 11.02 -4.94
N LEU A 62 13.32 11.90 -4.96
CA LEU A 62 14.21 12.13 -3.81
C LEU A 62 13.43 12.66 -2.59
N TRP A 63 12.47 13.55 -2.84
CA TRP A 63 11.68 14.17 -1.78
C TRP A 63 10.69 13.19 -1.12
N THR A 64 9.96 12.42 -1.92
CA THR A 64 8.85 11.55 -1.47
C THR A 64 9.23 10.08 -1.33
N GLY A 65 10.41 9.68 -1.81
CA GLY A 65 10.87 8.29 -1.88
C GLY A 65 10.17 7.46 -2.97
N GLN A 66 9.44 8.09 -3.89
CA GLN A 66 8.76 7.39 -4.96
C GLN A 66 9.70 7.08 -6.12
N LEU A 67 9.71 5.81 -6.54
CA LEU A 67 10.35 5.40 -7.78
C LEU A 67 9.46 5.76 -8.98
N LEU A 68 10.05 5.88 -10.17
CA LEU A 68 9.26 5.95 -11.39
C LEU A 68 8.58 4.60 -11.58
N THR A 69 7.25 4.58 -11.67
CA THR A 69 6.47 3.34 -11.67
C THR A 69 5.79 3.06 -13.00
N THR A 70 5.60 1.79 -13.29
CA THR A 70 4.73 1.31 -14.36
C THR A 70 3.69 0.33 -13.82
N ILE A 71 2.63 0.09 -14.60
CA ILE A 71 1.58 -0.88 -14.24
C ILE A 71 2.17 -2.29 -14.34
N ASN A 72 1.94 -3.10 -13.31
CA ASN A 72 2.31 -4.51 -13.31
C ASN A 72 1.39 -5.30 -14.27
N ALA A 73 1.87 -5.61 -15.46
CA ALA A 73 1.13 -6.39 -16.47
C ALA A 73 0.78 -7.82 -15.99
N ARG A 74 1.42 -8.32 -14.94
CA ARG A 74 1.18 -9.65 -14.35
C ARG A 74 0.28 -9.60 -13.13
N PHE A 75 -0.24 -8.42 -12.76
CA PHE A 75 -1.05 -8.22 -11.55
C PHE A 75 -2.19 -9.23 -11.41
N LEU A 76 -3.07 -9.33 -12.41
CA LEU A 76 -4.22 -10.25 -12.36
C LEU A 76 -3.75 -11.71 -12.24
N ALA A 77 -2.80 -12.12 -13.08
CA ALA A 77 -2.27 -13.50 -13.07
C ALA A 77 -1.62 -13.87 -11.73
N GLN A 78 -0.93 -12.93 -11.09
CA GLN A 78 -0.33 -13.14 -9.76
C GLN A 78 -1.40 -13.25 -8.67
N VAL A 79 -2.45 -12.43 -8.73
CA VAL A 79 -3.58 -12.56 -7.80
C VAL A 79 -4.29 -13.90 -7.99
N GLU A 80 -4.46 -14.36 -9.23
CA GLU A 80 -5.07 -15.67 -9.54
C GLU A 80 -4.25 -16.85 -9.01
N GLN A 81 -2.92 -16.75 -8.98
CA GLN A 81 -2.06 -17.77 -8.40
C GLN A 81 -2.23 -17.87 -6.88
N LEU A 82 -2.41 -16.74 -6.19
CA LEU A 82 -2.61 -16.69 -4.74
C LEU A 82 -4.06 -16.97 -4.34
N VAL A 83 -4.99 -16.59 -5.22
CA VAL A 83 -6.44 -16.66 -5.01
C VAL A 83 -7.11 -17.26 -6.25
N PRO A 84 -7.06 -18.59 -6.41
CA PRO A 84 -7.64 -19.22 -7.59
C PRO A 84 -9.18 -19.17 -7.59
N HIS A 85 -9.82 -19.17 -6.42
CA HIS A 85 -11.27 -19.17 -6.29
C HIS A 85 -11.83 -17.74 -6.38
N LYS A 86 -12.60 -17.48 -7.45
CA LYS A 86 -13.17 -16.15 -7.75
C LYS A 86 -14.27 -15.69 -6.80
N ASP A 87 -14.80 -16.62 -6.00
CA ASP A 87 -15.76 -16.37 -4.94
C ASP A 87 -15.10 -15.98 -3.61
N ASP A 88 -13.77 -16.06 -3.50
CA ASP A 88 -13.09 -15.66 -2.29
C ASP A 88 -13.26 -14.16 -2.04
N LYS A 89 -13.50 -13.79 -0.78
CA LYS A 89 -13.68 -12.40 -0.36
C LYS A 89 -12.31 -11.71 -0.28
N LEU A 90 -12.10 -10.63 -1.05
CA LEU A 90 -10.86 -9.85 -1.05
C LEU A 90 -11.10 -8.40 -0.65
N LEU A 91 -10.40 -7.94 0.38
CA LEU A 91 -10.34 -6.52 0.75
C LEU A 91 -9.04 -5.95 0.18
N VAL A 92 -9.14 -5.10 -0.83
CA VAL A 92 -7.99 -4.52 -1.52
C VAL A 92 -7.56 -3.23 -0.83
N ALA A 93 -6.29 -3.10 -0.50
CA ALA A 93 -5.76 -1.93 0.20
C ALA A 93 -4.52 -1.36 -0.49
N CYS A 94 -4.46 -0.03 -0.55
CA CYS A 94 -3.29 0.72 -0.97
C CYS A 94 -3.03 1.87 0.02
N GLY A 95 -2.15 2.82 -0.34
CA GLY A 95 -1.91 3.99 0.51
C GLY A 95 -3.17 4.82 0.79
N GLU A 96 -3.88 5.26 -0.26
CA GLU A 96 -4.96 6.26 -0.16
C GLU A 96 -6.31 5.80 -0.72
N GLY A 97 -6.40 4.56 -1.21
CA GLY A 97 -7.61 3.96 -1.78
C GLY A 97 -7.77 4.13 -3.31
N LEU A 98 -7.16 5.14 -3.93
CA LEU A 98 -7.30 5.36 -5.39
C LEU A 98 -6.80 4.18 -6.24
N ARG A 99 -5.58 3.70 -5.95
CA ARG A 99 -5.02 2.52 -6.63
C ARG A 99 -5.86 1.26 -6.37
N SER A 100 -6.52 1.17 -5.21
CA SER A 100 -7.35 0.03 -4.86
C SER A 100 -8.62 -0.02 -5.69
N MET A 101 -9.24 1.13 -6.00
CA MET A 101 -10.39 1.17 -6.92
C MET A 101 -10.01 0.67 -8.32
N ILE A 102 -8.81 1.04 -8.82
CA ILE A 102 -8.30 0.55 -10.09
C ILE A 102 -8.11 -0.97 -10.04
N ALA A 103 -7.44 -1.49 -9.00
CA ALA A 103 -7.24 -2.92 -8.84
C ALA A 103 -8.56 -3.70 -8.70
N VAL A 104 -9.54 -3.18 -7.95
CA VAL A 104 -10.87 -3.80 -7.85
C VAL A 104 -11.54 -3.88 -9.21
N SER A 105 -11.44 -2.85 -10.05
CA SER A 105 -11.96 -2.90 -11.42
C SER A 105 -11.28 -3.99 -12.26
N VAL A 106 -9.94 -4.09 -12.19
CA VAL A 106 -9.17 -5.14 -12.88
C VAL A 106 -9.56 -6.54 -12.40
N LEU A 107 -9.70 -6.74 -11.09
CA LEU A 107 -10.09 -8.04 -10.51
C LEU A 107 -11.54 -8.39 -10.86
N HIS A 108 -12.44 -7.42 -10.83
CA HIS A 108 -13.84 -7.62 -11.22
C HIS A 108 -13.94 -8.06 -12.69
N GLN A 109 -13.20 -7.39 -13.59
CA GLN A 109 -13.08 -7.81 -14.99
C GLN A 109 -12.45 -9.21 -15.13
N GLY A 110 -11.55 -9.59 -14.23
CA GLY A 110 -10.98 -10.93 -14.09
C GLY A 110 -11.91 -11.96 -13.40
N GLY A 111 -13.18 -11.62 -13.16
CA GLY A 111 -14.22 -12.53 -12.69
C GLY A 111 -14.37 -12.65 -11.17
N TYR A 112 -13.62 -11.88 -10.38
CA TYR A 112 -13.78 -11.87 -8.92
C TYR A 112 -15.08 -11.16 -8.52
N ARG A 113 -15.86 -11.80 -7.64
CA ARG A 113 -17.21 -11.33 -7.29
C ARG A 113 -17.30 -10.64 -5.94
N ASN A 114 -16.50 -11.07 -4.98
CA ASN A 114 -16.57 -10.59 -3.60
C ASN A 114 -15.42 -9.64 -3.27
N LEU A 115 -15.47 -8.44 -3.84
CA LEU A 115 -14.42 -7.43 -3.71
C LEU A 115 -14.87 -6.27 -2.82
N GLY A 116 -13.99 -5.83 -1.94
CA GLY A 116 -14.07 -4.54 -1.25
C GLY A 116 -12.74 -3.82 -1.33
N TRP A 117 -12.71 -2.53 -0.98
CA TRP A 117 -11.45 -1.81 -0.79
C TRP A 117 -11.50 -0.92 0.45
N LEU A 118 -10.32 -0.65 1.01
CA LEU A 118 -10.18 0.24 2.16
C LEU A 118 -10.30 1.71 1.71
N ALA A 119 -11.40 2.37 2.10
CA ALA A 119 -11.63 3.78 1.79
C ALA A 119 -10.56 4.67 2.46
N GLY A 120 -9.84 5.46 1.66
CA GLY A 120 -8.69 6.24 2.13
C GLY A 120 -7.42 5.44 2.43
N GLY A 121 -7.44 4.12 2.17
CA GLY A 121 -6.29 3.23 2.28
C GLY A 121 -5.65 3.18 3.67
N PHE A 122 -4.42 2.70 3.72
CA PHE A 122 -3.65 2.60 4.96
C PHE A 122 -3.34 3.96 5.59
N ASN A 123 -3.37 5.06 4.84
CA ASN A 123 -3.16 6.41 5.38
C ASN A 123 -4.21 6.81 6.42
N ARG A 124 -5.39 6.18 6.39
CA ARG A 124 -6.45 6.39 7.40
C ARG A 124 -6.42 5.38 8.55
N SER A 125 -5.48 4.43 8.55
CA SER A 125 -5.37 3.45 9.64
C SER A 125 -4.96 4.12 10.96
N GLY A 126 -5.71 3.80 12.01
CA GLY A 126 -5.42 4.11 13.39
C GLY A 126 -4.70 2.99 14.12
N ASP A 127 -4.30 3.26 15.35
CA ASP A 127 -3.73 2.26 16.24
C ASP A 127 -4.84 1.25 16.63
N GLY A 128 -4.62 -0.04 16.40
CA GLY A 128 -5.58 -1.11 16.72
C GLY A 128 -6.62 -1.44 15.63
N ASP A 129 -6.54 -0.79 14.46
CA ASP A 129 -7.36 -1.14 13.28
C ASP A 129 -6.94 -2.49 12.68
N PHE A 130 -5.66 -2.83 12.81
CA PHE A 130 -5.08 -4.10 12.41
C PHE A 130 -4.31 -4.69 13.60
N PRO A 131 -4.48 -5.98 13.92
CA PRO A 131 -3.91 -6.59 15.13
C PRO A 131 -2.39 -6.72 15.03
N ASP A 132 -1.90 -7.15 13.88
CA ASP A 132 -0.49 -7.48 13.67
C ASP A 132 0.07 -6.66 12.50
N VAL A 133 0.82 -5.60 12.82
CA VAL A 133 1.52 -4.77 11.84
C VAL A 133 3.01 -5.04 11.94
N GLU A 134 3.61 -5.49 10.84
CA GLU A 134 5.05 -5.70 10.70
C GLU A 134 5.69 -4.48 10.02
N GLY A 135 6.88 -4.08 10.47
CA GLY A 135 7.69 -3.05 9.81
C GLY A 135 8.28 -2.03 10.78
N GLY A 136 9.05 -1.09 10.24
CA GLY A 136 9.75 -0.05 11.01
C GLY A 136 8.93 1.25 11.20
N THR A 137 7.71 1.31 10.70
CA THR A 137 6.84 2.48 10.83
C THR A 137 5.36 2.07 10.97
N LYS A 138 4.46 3.04 11.20
CA LYS A 138 3.02 2.79 11.22
C LYS A 138 2.48 2.70 9.78
N LEU A 139 1.44 1.88 9.56
CA LEU A 139 0.78 1.73 8.25
C LEU A 139 0.43 3.09 7.62
N LYS A 140 -0.13 4.01 8.42
CA LYS A 140 -0.47 5.38 7.96
C LYS A 140 0.69 6.24 7.45
N TYR A 141 1.93 5.85 7.74
CA TYR A 141 3.14 6.56 7.31
C TYR A 141 3.96 5.79 6.29
N ALA A 142 3.52 4.58 5.92
CA ALA A 142 4.27 3.69 5.05
C ALA A 142 4.38 4.20 3.60
N THR A 143 3.53 5.13 3.18
CA THR A 143 3.64 5.82 1.87
C THR A 143 4.62 7.00 1.87
N VAL A 144 5.03 7.50 3.04
CA VAL A 144 5.87 8.70 3.17
C VAL A 144 7.33 8.32 3.17
N GLY A 145 8.03 8.44 2.04
CA GLY A 145 9.44 8.10 1.89
C GLY A 145 10.37 9.30 1.66
N GLY A 146 11.60 9.02 1.26
CA GLY A 146 12.58 10.04 0.86
C GLY A 146 12.89 11.03 1.98
N VAL A 147 13.27 12.25 1.58
CA VAL A 147 13.57 13.33 2.54
C VAL A 147 12.35 13.68 3.41
N SER A 148 11.14 13.60 2.85
CA SER A 148 9.89 13.89 3.58
C SER A 148 9.67 12.99 4.80
N TYR A 149 10.22 11.77 4.79
CA TYR A 149 10.17 10.89 5.96
C TYR A 149 10.99 11.42 7.14
N LEU A 150 12.14 12.05 6.89
CA LEU A 150 12.95 12.66 7.94
C LEU A 150 12.21 13.83 8.60
N PHE A 151 11.54 14.65 7.79
CA PHE A 151 10.67 15.72 8.28
C PHE A 151 9.51 15.16 9.11
N LEU A 152 8.87 14.09 8.65
CA LEU A 152 7.82 13.41 9.41
C LEU A 152 8.35 12.92 10.77
N GLN A 153 9.52 12.29 10.81
CA GLN A 153 10.12 11.82 12.07
C GLN A 153 10.42 12.99 13.02
N LEU A 154 10.94 14.10 12.51
CA LEU A 154 11.16 15.32 13.30
C LEU A 154 9.84 15.86 13.87
N LEU A 155 8.80 15.97 13.05
CA LEU A 155 7.48 16.44 13.50
C LEU A 155 6.89 15.53 14.58
N LEU A 156 7.00 14.21 14.42
CA LEU A 156 6.53 13.25 15.42
C LEU A 156 7.32 13.37 16.73
N LEU A 157 8.64 13.56 16.66
CA LEU A 157 9.47 13.79 17.84
C LEU A 157 9.05 15.06 18.59
N LEU A 158 8.87 16.18 17.87
CA LEU A 158 8.41 17.45 18.45
C LEU A 158 7.02 17.33 19.09
N GLN A 159 6.11 16.55 18.49
CA GLN A 159 4.79 16.28 19.08
C GLN A 159 4.86 15.47 20.38
N VAL A 160 5.78 14.51 20.48
CA VAL A 160 5.99 13.74 21.72
C VAL A 160 6.53 14.65 22.82
N LEU A 161 7.60 15.41 22.53
CA LEU A 161 8.20 16.35 23.49
C LEU A 161 7.21 17.41 23.97
N GLY A 162 6.38 17.94 23.06
CA GLY A 162 5.34 18.93 23.42
C GLY A 162 4.21 18.36 24.27
N LYS A 163 3.96 17.04 24.23
CA LYS A 163 2.99 16.38 25.11
C LYS A 163 3.58 16.06 26.49
N GLU A 164 4.88 15.79 26.57
CA GLU A 164 5.56 15.43 27.82
C GLU A 164 5.87 16.67 28.69
N GLY A 165 5.99 17.85 28.08
CA GLY A 165 6.16 19.13 28.78
C GLY A 165 4.85 19.78 29.27
N ARG A 166 3.70 19.12 29.15
CA ARG A 166 2.37 19.65 29.50
C ARG A 166 1.69 18.77 30.53
#